data_AF-A0A812YXD6-F1
#
_entry.id   AF-A0A812YXD6-F1
#
_cell.length_a   1.000
_cell.length_b   1.000
_cell.length_c   1.000
_cell.angle_alpha   90.00
_cell.angle_beta   90.00
_cell.angle_gamma   90.00
#
_symmetry.space_group_name_H-M   'P 1'
#
loop_
_entity.id
_entity.type
_entity.pdbx_description
1 polymer ?
#
loop_
_entity_poly.entity_id
_entity_poly.type
_entity_poly.pdbx_seq_one_letter_code
_entity_poly.pdbx_strand_id
1 'polypeptide(L)'
;AMNAAVQLFINDPGACRPKEQMTDSDWWLLVKGISSKQSTSQEVYRLYMQVAAGSFVEQGKVELAVLTQTSTRELNYLTQGSRASGIPAPPTQETFTRLLSLTDTWASLTGILDESLAMEQLP
;
A
#
# COMPACT_ATOMS: atom_id res chain seq x y z
N ALA A 1 31.16 2.52 1.03
CA ALA A 1 29.90 3.22 0.70
C ALA A 1 30.14 4.52 -0.05
N MET A 2 30.96 5.45 0.45
CA MET A 2 31.23 6.76 -0.18
C MET A 2 31.78 6.65 -1.62
N ASN A 3 32.74 5.75 -1.87
CA ASN A 3 33.31 5.56 -3.21
C ASN A 3 32.28 5.05 -4.25
N ALA A 4 31.30 4.25 -3.82
CA ALA A 4 30.25 3.77 -4.73
C ALA A 4 29.25 4.89 -5.08
N ALA A 5 28.90 5.73 -4.10
CA ALA A 5 28.04 6.89 -4.32
C ALA A 5 28.72 7.94 -5.23
N VAL A 6 30.03 8.17 -5.06
CA VAL A 6 30.81 9.07 -5.92
C VAL A 6 30.92 8.54 -7.35
N GLN A 7 31.14 7.23 -7.52
CA GLN A 7 31.18 6.60 -8.85
C GLN A 7 29.82 6.64 -9.55
N LEU A 8 28.71 6.51 -8.81
CA LEU A 8 27.38 6.76 -9.33
C LEU A 8 27.21 8.22 -9.75
N PHE A 9 27.60 9.20 -8.92
CA PHE A 9 27.49 10.63 -9.27
C PHE A 9 28.28 11.02 -10.54
N ILE A 10 29.46 10.44 -10.73
CA ILE A 10 30.33 10.75 -11.87
C ILE A 10 29.85 10.10 -13.17
N ASN A 11 29.34 8.86 -13.09
CA ASN A 11 29.04 8.04 -14.27
C ASN A 11 27.55 7.88 -14.58
N ASP A 12 26.66 8.31 -13.68
CA ASP A 12 25.23 8.31 -13.94
C ASP A 12 24.88 9.56 -14.77
N PRO A 13 24.29 9.41 -15.97
CA PRO A 13 23.82 10.55 -16.77
C PRO A 13 22.71 11.38 -16.09
N GLY A 14 22.34 11.06 -14.84
CA GLY A 14 21.31 11.73 -14.05
C GLY A 14 19.91 11.47 -14.58
N ALA A 15 19.79 10.69 -15.65
CA ALA A 15 18.54 10.30 -16.25
C ALA A 15 18.07 9.03 -15.53
N CYS A 16 17.42 9.20 -14.38
CA CYS A 16 16.58 8.16 -13.82
C CYS A 16 15.43 7.94 -14.81
N ARG A 17 15.52 6.88 -15.64
CA ARG A 17 14.49 6.51 -16.63
C ARG A 17 13.79 5.21 -16.24
N PRO A 18 13.13 5.15 -15.07
CA PRO A 18 12.54 3.91 -14.56
C PRO A 18 11.46 3.37 -15.52
N LYS A 19 10.74 4.25 -16.21
CA LYS A 19 9.77 3.86 -17.25
C LYS A 19 10.40 3.06 -18.40
N GLU A 20 11.60 3.41 -18.85
CA GLU A 20 12.29 2.75 -19.97
C GLU A 20 12.93 1.42 -19.55
N GLN A 21 13.13 1.22 -18.24
CA GLN A 21 13.78 0.04 -17.67
C GLN A 21 12.78 -0.99 -17.10
N MET A 22 11.48 -0.64 -17.02
CA MET A 22 10.45 -1.55 -16.53
C MET A 22 10.11 -2.61 -17.57
N THR A 23 10.11 -3.87 -17.13
CA THR A 23 9.64 -5.01 -17.90
C THR A 23 8.11 -5.10 -17.87
N ASP A 24 7.51 -5.88 -18.77
CA ASP A 24 6.07 -6.17 -18.73
C ASP A 24 5.65 -6.83 -17.41
N SER A 25 6.51 -7.67 -16.83
CA SER A 25 6.29 -8.26 -15.51
C SER A 25 6.25 -7.22 -14.40
N ASP A 26 7.11 -6.19 -14.47
CA ASP A 26 7.14 -5.10 -13.49
C ASP A 26 5.84 -4.30 -13.55
N TRP A 27 5.36 -4.00 -14.77
CA TRP A 27 4.08 -3.34 -14.99
C TRP A 27 2.91 -4.16 -14.45
N TRP A 28 2.90 -5.47 -14.72
CA TRP A 28 1.86 -6.37 -14.24
C TRP A 28 1.80 -6.42 -12.72
N LEU A 29 2.95 -6.47 -12.03
CA LEU A 29 3.00 -6.46 -10.57
C LEU A 29 2.43 -5.16 -9.98
N LEU A 30 2.74 -4.02 -10.59
CA LEU A 30 2.19 -2.73 -10.16
C LEU A 30 0.66 -2.69 -10.33
N VAL A 31 0.15 -3.09 -11.51
CA VAL A 31 -1.30 -3.14 -11.78
C VAL A 31 -2.00 -4.11 -10.82
N LYS A 32 -1.48 -5.32 -10.67
CA LYS A 32 -2.02 -6.32 -9.74
C LYS A 32 -2.06 -5.80 -8.30
N GLY A 33 -0.99 -5.14 -7.86
CA GLY A 33 -0.91 -4.55 -6.53
C GLY A 33 -1.95 -3.44 -6.31
N ILE A 34 -2.22 -2.61 -7.31
CA ILE A 34 -3.26 -1.57 -7.23
C ILE A 34 -4.66 -2.21 -7.25
N SER A 35 -4.90 -3.18 -8.14
CA SER A 35 -6.19 -3.87 -8.24
C SER A 35 -6.53 -4.64 -6.97
N SER A 36 -5.55 -5.25 -6.29
CA SER A 36 -5.81 -5.95 -5.03
C SER A 36 -6.38 -5.01 -3.96
N LYS A 37 -5.96 -3.73 -3.93
CA LYS A 37 -6.47 -2.74 -2.97
C LYS A 37 -7.96 -2.47 -3.10
N GLN A 38 -8.51 -2.62 -4.31
CA GLN A 38 -9.96 -2.51 -4.51
C GLN A 38 -10.69 -3.67 -3.82
N SER A 39 -10.18 -4.89 -3.92
CA SER A 39 -10.75 -6.04 -3.23
C SER A 39 -10.59 -5.91 -1.71
N THR A 40 -9.40 -5.50 -1.26
CA THR A 40 -9.12 -5.29 0.16
C THR A 40 -10.05 -4.27 0.79
N SER A 41 -10.36 -3.15 0.13
CA SER A 41 -11.24 -2.13 0.72
C SER A 41 -12.65 -2.66 0.96
N GLN A 42 -13.17 -3.50 0.05
CA GLN A 42 -14.46 -4.17 0.23
C GLN A 42 -14.42 -5.19 1.37
N GLU A 43 -13.31 -5.93 1.50
CA GLU A 43 -13.13 -6.90 2.57
C GLU A 43 -13.04 -6.24 3.95
N VAL A 44 -12.29 -5.14 4.05
CA VAL A 44 -12.22 -4.29 5.26
C VAL A 44 -13.61 -3.81 5.66
N TYR A 45 -14.40 -3.31 4.70
CA TYR A 45 -15.76 -2.86 4.98
C TYR A 45 -16.66 -4.01 5.45
N ARG A 46 -16.57 -5.18 4.80
CA ARG A 46 -17.33 -6.38 5.20
C ARG A 46 -17.00 -6.80 6.64
N LEU A 47 -15.72 -6.87 7.00
CA LEU A 47 -15.28 -7.24 8.35
C LEU A 47 -15.77 -6.24 9.39
N TYR A 48 -15.64 -4.94 9.10
CA TYR A 48 -16.18 -3.90 9.96
C TYR A 48 -17.69 -4.06 10.20
N MET A 49 -18.48 -4.27 9.14
CA MET A 49 -19.93 -4.46 9.27
C MET A 49 -20.31 -5.72 10.05
N GLN A 50 -19.52 -6.79 9.95
CA GLN A 50 -19.74 -8.00 10.77
C GLN A 50 -19.53 -7.70 12.25
N VAL A 51 -18.44 -7.02 12.59
CA VAL A 51 -18.14 -6.56 13.95
C VAL A 51 -19.25 -5.64 14.45
N ALA A 52 -19.68 -4.67 13.64
CA ALA A 52 -20.74 -3.72 13.95
C ALA A 52 -22.10 -4.39 14.20
N ALA A 53 -22.39 -5.49 13.49
CA ALA A 53 -23.61 -6.27 13.67
C ALA A 53 -23.53 -7.26 14.86
N GLY A 54 -22.46 -7.24 15.66
CA GLY A 54 -22.26 -8.16 16.78
C GLY A 54 -21.91 -9.60 16.35
N SER A 55 -21.56 -9.81 15.09
CA SER A 55 -21.22 -11.13 14.55
C SER A 55 -19.71 -11.30 14.45
N PHE A 56 -19.17 -12.43 14.92
CA PHE A 56 -17.74 -12.74 14.86
C PHE A 56 -16.84 -11.61 15.41
N VAL A 57 -17.28 -10.88 16.43
CA VAL A 57 -16.64 -9.63 16.91
C VAL A 57 -15.14 -9.79 17.18
N GLU A 58 -14.76 -10.75 18.02
CA GLU A 58 -13.35 -10.94 18.41
C GLU A 58 -12.47 -11.33 17.22
N GLN A 59 -12.92 -12.29 16.41
CA GLN A 59 -12.19 -12.73 15.23
C GLN A 59 -12.13 -11.62 14.17
N GLY A 60 -13.24 -10.93 13.94
CA GLY A 60 -13.37 -9.86 12.95
C GLY A 60 -12.50 -8.65 13.30
N LYS A 61 -12.41 -8.27 14.58
CA LYS A 61 -11.47 -7.21 15.04
C LYS A 61 -10.02 -7.58 14.73
N VAL A 62 -9.62 -8.83 15.02
CA VAL A 62 -8.25 -9.32 14.73
C VAL A 62 -7.99 -9.36 13.22
N GLU A 63 -8.89 -9.95 12.44
CA GLU A 63 -8.76 -10.03 10.97
C GLU A 63 -8.69 -8.65 10.34
N LEU A 64 -9.52 -7.71 10.80
CA LEU A 64 -9.53 -6.33 10.34
C LEU A 64 -8.19 -5.64 10.63
N ALA A 65 -7.65 -5.76 11.85
CA ALA A 65 -6.34 -5.19 12.20
C ALA A 65 -5.18 -5.77 11.38
N VAL A 66 -5.19 -7.09 11.14
CA VAL A 66 -4.17 -7.74 10.30
C VAL A 66 -4.28 -7.28 8.85
N LEU A 67 -5.50 -7.19 8.32
CA LEU A 67 -5.74 -6.81 6.93
C LEU A 67 -5.37 -5.35 6.68
N THR A 68 -5.72 -4.43 7.59
CA THR A 68 -5.36 -3.01 7.49
C THR A 68 -3.85 -2.82 7.55
N GLN A 69 -3.16 -3.46 8.51
CA GLN A 69 -1.71 -3.38 8.65
C GLN A 69 -0.97 -3.95 7.43
N THR A 70 -1.39 -5.13 6.95
CA THR A 70 -0.80 -5.77 5.76
C THR A 70 -0.98 -4.87 4.53
N SER A 71 -2.17 -4.28 4.39
CA SER A 71 -2.50 -3.45 3.24
C SER A 71 -1.74 -2.13 3.22
N THR A 72 -1.54 -1.51 4.39
CA THR A 72 -0.69 -0.32 4.55
C THR A 72 0.75 -0.62 4.14
N ARG A 73 1.29 -1.77 4.57
CA ARG A 73 2.65 -2.19 4.19
C ARG A 73 2.77 -2.38 2.67
N GLU A 74 1.80 -3.04 2.05
CA GLU A 74 1.78 -3.25 0.60
C GLU A 74 1.63 -1.95 -0.19
N LEU A 75 0.82 -0.99 0.29
CA LEU A 75 0.75 0.36 -0.31
C LEU A 75 2.10 1.07 -0.25
N ASN A 76 2.80 0.99 0.88
CA ASN A 76 4.15 1.54 0.99
C ASN A 76 5.13 0.89 0.00
N TYR A 77 5.03 -0.42 -0.24
CA TYR A 77 5.83 -1.08 -1.26
C TYR A 77 5.50 -0.62 -2.67
N LEU A 78 4.23 -0.35 -2.99
CA LEU A 78 3.85 0.22 -4.28
C LEU A 78 4.37 1.64 -4.45
N THR A 79 4.34 2.46 -3.39
CA THR A 79 4.79 3.86 -3.43
C THR A 79 6.32 3.99 -3.53
N GLN A 80 7.07 3.13 -2.84
CA GLN A 80 8.54 3.24 -2.74
C GLN A 80 9.29 2.21 -3.59
N GLY A 81 8.61 1.18 -4.07
CA GLY A 81 9.23 -0.06 -4.54
C GLY A 81 9.70 -0.95 -3.39
N SER A 82 9.87 -2.23 -3.66
CA SER A 82 10.41 -3.22 -2.72
C SER A 82 11.16 -4.31 -3.47
N ARG A 83 12.50 -4.25 -3.48
CA ARG A 83 13.35 -5.28 -4.10
C ARG A 83 13.11 -6.66 -3.50
N ALA A 84 12.92 -6.72 -2.17
CA ALA A 84 12.65 -7.97 -1.46
C ALA A 84 11.32 -8.62 -1.88
N SER A 85 10.34 -7.80 -2.29
CA SER A 85 9.03 -8.28 -2.74
C SER A 85 8.89 -8.30 -4.27
N GLY A 86 9.97 -7.98 -5.01
CA GLY A 86 9.95 -7.85 -6.47
C GLY A 86 9.06 -6.71 -6.98
N ILE A 87 8.67 -5.74 -6.13
CA ILE A 87 7.79 -4.64 -6.52
C ILE A 87 8.67 -3.50 -7.06
N PRO A 88 8.49 -3.08 -8.32
CA PRO A 88 9.23 -1.94 -8.87
C PRO A 88 8.77 -0.64 -8.20
N ALA A 89 9.67 0.35 -8.15
CA ALA A 89 9.27 1.71 -7.79
C ALA A 89 8.39 2.32 -8.89
N PRO A 90 7.52 3.30 -8.57
CA PRO A 90 6.66 3.93 -9.57
C PRO A 90 7.45 4.51 -10.76
N PRO A 91 7.03 4.24 -12.02
CA PRO A 91 7.77 4.66 -13.22
C PRO A 91 7.70 6.15 -13.52
N THR A 92 6.73 6.86 -12.94
CA THR A 92 6.51 8.28 -13.19
C THR A 92 6.16 9.00 -11.89
N GLN A 93 6.48 10.29 -11.83
CA GLN A 93 6.07 11.15 -10.72
C GLN A 93 4.54 11.20 -10.57
N GLU A 94 3.80 11.16 -11.68
CA GLU A 94 2.33 11.13 -11.62
C GLU A 94 1.82 9.87 -10.92
N THR A 95 2.35 8.70 -11.28
CA THR A 95 2.00 7.42 -10.64
C THR A 95 2.35 7.46 -9.15
N PHE A 96 3.53 7.96 -8.80
CA PHE A 96 3.94 8.15 -7.40
C PHE A 96 2.97 9.05 -6.63
N THR A 97 2.64 10.23 -7.15
CA THR A 97 1.74 11.19 -6.50
C THR A 97 0.35 10.58 -6.27
N ARG A 98 -0.17 9.81 -7.24
CA ARG A 98 -1.46 9.11 -7.08
C ARG A 98 -1.41 8.02 -6.02
N LEU A 99 -0.32 7.24 -5.96
CA LEU A 99 -0.12 6.21 -4.94
C LEU A 99 0.04 6.81 -3.53
N LEU A 100 0.70 7.97 -3.44
CA LEU A 100 0.81 8.71 -2.19
C LEU A 100 -0.58 9.19 -1.71
N SER A 101 -1.37 9.79 -2.59
CA SER A 101 -2.75 10.19 -2.27
C SER A 101 -3.64 8.99 -1.88
N LEU A 102 -3.45 7.83 -2.50
CA LEU A 102 -4.13 6.59 -2.10
C LEU A 102 -3.69 6.14 -0.71
N THR A 103 -2.41 6.26 -0.38
CA THR A 103 -1.87 5.93 0.94
C THR A 103 -2.45 6.83 2.02
N ASP A 104 -2.55 8.13 1.76
CA ASP A 104 -3.17 9.10 2.67
C ASP A 104 -4.66 8.79 2.89
N THR A 105 -5.39 8.51 1.80
CA THR A 105 -6.81 8.14 1.87
C THR A 105 -7.02 6.84 2.66
N TRP A 106 -6.15 5.86 2.46
CA TRP A 106 -6.17 4.61 3.21
C TRP A 106 -5.90 4.84 4.70
N ALA A 107 -4.92 5.67 5.04
CA ALA A 107 -4.62 6.02 6.42
C ALA A 107 -5.81 6.70 7.13
N SER A 108 -6.52 7.60 6.44
CA SER A 108 -7.77 8.19 6.96
C SER A 108 -8.86 7.13 7.19
N LEU A 109 -9.06 6.21 6.25
CA LEU A 109 -10.02 5.12 6.41
C LEU A 109 -9.68 4.25 7.62
N THR A 110 -8.43 3.82 7.77
CA THR A 110 -8.03 2.98 8.90
C THR A 110 -8.13 3.71 10.23
N GLY A 111 -7.83 5.01 10.27
CA GLY A 111 -8.03 5.83 11.47
C GLY A 111 -9.49 5.87 11.91
N ILE A 112 -10.42 6.09 10.98
CA ILE A 112 -11.87 6.07 11.27
C ILE A 112 -12.31 4.70 11.80
N LEU A 113 -11.80 3.61 11.20
CA LEU A 113 -12.13 2.26 11.64
C LEU A 113 -11.61 1.99 13.05
N ASP A 114 -10.36 2.32 13.34
CA ASP A 114 -9.77 2.13 14.67
C ASP A 114 -10.52 2.93 15.74
N GLU A 115 -10.87 4.20 15.46
CA GLU A 115 -11.69 5.03 16.35
C GLU A 115 -13.06 4.40 16.60
N SER A 116 -13.74 3.93 15.55
CA SER A 116 -15.06 3.32 15.66
C SER A 116 -15.06 2.03 16.47
N LEU A 117 -14.00 1.22 16.38
CA LEU A 117 -13.84 -0.01 17.14
C LEU A 117 -13.49 0.25 18.61
N ALA A 118 -12.71 1.31 18.88
CA ALA A 118 -12.34 1.71 20.23
C ALA A 118 -13.51 2.33 21.01
N MET A 119 -14.48 2.94 20.32
CA MET A 119 -15.59 3.63 20.96
C MET A 119 -16.65 2.70 21.58
N GLU A 120 -16.64 1.39 21.33
CA GLU A 120 -17.57 0.38 21.91
C GLU A 120 -18.96 0.93 22.31
N GLN A 121 -19.57 1.65 21.37
CA GLN A 121 -21.01 1.89 21.29
C GLN A 121 -21.44 1.52 19.86
N LEU A 122 -21.17 0.27 19.51
CA LEU A 122 -21.90 -0.38 18.44
C LEU A 122 -23.27 -0.75 19.06
N PRO A 123 -24.39 -0.22 18.52
CA PRO A 123 -25.71 -0.37 19.12
C PRO A 123 -26.15 -1.84 19.27
#